data_AF-A0A5R2MVC2-F1
#
_entry.id   AF-A0A5R2MVC2-F1
#
_cell.length_a   1.000
_cell.length_b   1.000
_cell.length_c   1.000
_cell.angle_alpha   90.00
_cell.angle_beta   90.00
_cell.angle_gamma   90.00
#
_symmetry.space_group_name_H-M   'P 1'
#
loop_
_entity.id
_entity.type
_entity.pdbx_description
1 polymer ?
#
loop_
_entity_poly.entity_id
_entity_poly.type
_entity_poly.pdbx_seq_one_letter_code
_entity_poly.pdbx_strand_id
1 'polypeptide(L)'
;EIDTLLIARPELRGRVFESHPEVAFCRLNGDQAMLLPKKIKGSVNPAGMAERKALLCRHGYEMDFVDQPPPRGAAADDFLDAAAMALIAGRIASGKAKPFPDPPLA
;
A
#
# COMPACT_ATOMS: atom_id res chain seq x y z
N GLU A 1 -2.10 19.42 -7.75
CA GLU A 1 -0.87 19.77 -7.00
C GLU A 1 0.31 18.90 -7.43
N ILE A 2 0.26 17.57 -7.22
CA ILE A 2 1.31 16.64 -7.67
C ILE A 2 1.43 16.58 -9.21
N ASP A 3 0.32 16.49 -9.94
CA ASP A 3 0.39 16.44 -11.41
C ASP A 3 1.06 17.69 -11.99
N THR A 4 0.68 18.86 -11.48
CA THR A 4 1.30 20.14 -11.86
C THR A 4 2.80 20.14 -11.59
N LEU A 5 3.23 19.60 -10.44
CA LEU A 5 4.65 19.44 -10.11
C LEU A 5 5.36 18.49 -11.07
N LEU A 6 4.77 17.33 -11.38
CA LEU A 6 5.35 16.33 -12.30
C LEU A 6 5.35 16.80 -13.76
N ILE A 7 4.41 17.67 -14.14
CA ILE A 7 4.42 18.37 -15.42
C ILE A 7 5.57 19.37 -15.47
N ALA A 8 5.69 20.23 -14.45
CA ALA A 8 6.71 21.27 -14.37
C ALA A 8 8.13 20.72 -14.19
N ARG A 9 8.28 19.53 -13.61
CA ARG A 9 9.57 18.91 -13.24
C ARG A 9 9.68 17.45 -13.71
N PRO A 10 9.95 17.22 -15.01
CA PRO A 10 10.01 15.87 -15.58
C PRO A 10 11.02 14.94 -14.90
N GLU A 11 12.09 15.48 -14.30
CA GLU A 11 13.10 14.72 -13.57
C GLU A 11 12.54 13.97 -12.35
N LEU A 12 11.38 14.40 -11.82
CA LEU A 12 10.73 13.75 -10.69
C LEU A 12 9.93 12.50 -11.09
N ARG A 13 9.63 12.31 -12.37
CA ARG A 13 8.83 11.17 -12.86
C ARG A 13 9.54 9.82 -12.68
N GLY A 14 10.87 9.82 -12.59
CA GLY A 14 11.66 8.63 -12.24
C GLY A 14 11.81 8.39 -10.73
N ARG A 15 11.21 9.24 -9.89
CA ARG A 15 11.36 9.22 -8.42
C ARG A 15 10.03 9.15 -7.68
N VAL A 16 8.98 9.72 -8.28
CA VAL A 16 7.62 9.71 -7.75
C VAL A 16 6.84 8.66 -8.52
N PHE A 17 6.32 7.68 -7.79
CA PHE A 17 5.55 6.58 -8.33
C PHE A 17 4.17 6.59 -7.71
N GLU A 18 3.14 6.61 -8.55
CA GLU A 18 1.76 6.44 -8.09
C GLU A 18 1.53 4.97 -7.71
N SER A 19 0.80 4.75 -6.62
CA SER A 19 0.45 3.41 -6.13
C SER A 19 -0.83 3.49 -5.31
N HIS A 20 -1.57 2.38 -5.27
CA HIS A 20 -2.83 2.27 -4.53
C HIS A 20 -2.74 1.14 -3.50
N PRO A 21 -3.16 1.35 -2.25
CA PRO A 21 -3.15 0.32 -1.22
C PRO A 21 -3.86 -0.97 -1.64
N GLU A 22 -5.02 -0.87 -2.31
CA GLU A 22 -5.78 -2.04 -2.78
C GLU A 22 -4.95 -2.90 -3.74
N VAL A 23 -4.25 -2.26 -4.68
CA VAL A 23 -3.38 -2.94 -5.66
C VAL A 23 -2.12 -3.48 -4.99
N ALA A 24 -1.56 -2.75 -4.02
CA ALA A 24 -0.40 -3.20 -3.27
C ALA A 24 -0.70 -4.43 -2.41
N PHE A 25 -1.80 -4.43 -1.67
CA PHE A 25 -2.27 -5.59 -0.92
C PHE A 25 -2.51 -6.78 -1.85
N CYS A 26 -3.15 -6.56 -3.00
CA CYS A 26 -3.32 -7.59 -4.03
C CYS A 26 -1.97 -8.17 -4.49
N ARG A 27 -1.01 -7.30 -4.84
CA ARG A 27 0.32 -7.70 -5.31
C ARG A 27 1.11 -8.45 -4.25
N LEU A 28 1.06 -8.01 -3.00
CA LEU A 28 1.71 -8.65 -1.85
C LEU A 28 1.06 -10.00 -1.52
N ASN A 29 -0.25 -10.14 -1.78
CA ASN A 29 -1.00 -11.37 -1.58
C ASN A 29 -0.98 -12.31 -2.81
N GLY A 30 0.06 -12.21 -3.65
CA GLY A 30 0.21 -13.11 -4.80
C GLY A 30 -0.79 -12.84 -5.92
N ASP A 31 -1.06 -11.56 -6.20
CA ASP A 31 -2.01 -11.10 -7.21
C ASP A 31 -3.48 -11.51 -6.92
N GLN A 32 -3.79 -11.76 -5.64
CA GLN A 32 -5.15 -12.02 -5.16
C GLN A 32 -5.63 -10.89 -4.26
N ALA A 33 -6.85 -10.40 -4.52
CA ALA A 33 -7.49 -9.42 -3.65
C ALA A 33 -7.59 -9.94 -2.21
N MET A 34 -7.56 -9.01 -1.23
CA MET A 34 -7.86 -9.34 0.16
C MET A 34 -9.29 -9.92 0.24
N LEU A 35 -9.48 -11.00 1.00
CA LEU A 35 -10.77 -11.67 1.09
C LEU A 35 -11.79 -10.81 1.85
N LEU A 36 -11.33 -10.12 2.89
CA LEU A 36 -12.18 -9.37 3.80
C LEU A 36 -12.06 -7.86 3.55
N PRO A 37 -13.19 -7.13 3.48
CA PRO A 37 -13.16 -5.69 3.32
C PRO A 37 -12.53 -5.04 4.55
N LYS A 38 -11.75 -3.96 4.38
CA LYS A 38 -11.17 -3.22 5.52
C LYS A 38 -12.21 -2.49 6.37
N LYS A 39 -13.36 -2.13 5.77
CA LYS A 39 -14.46 -1.42 6.44
C LYS A 39 -15.81 -2.06 6.09
N ILE A 40 -16.73 -2.10 7.05
CA ILE A 40 -18.12 -2.52 6.87
C ILE A 40 -18.99 -1.36 7.35
N LYS A 41 -19.88 -0.85 6.48
CA LYS A 41 -20.79 0.28 6.78
C LYS A 41 -20.05 1.50 7.39
N GLY A 42 -18.89 1.84 6.83
CA GLY A 42 -18.06 2.97 7.28
C GLY A 42 -17.24 2.74 8.55
N SER A 43 -17.44 1.61 9.24
CA SER A 43 -16.66 1.24 10.43
C SER A 43 -15.53 0.28 10.05
N VAL A 44 -14.42 0.33 10.79
CA VAL A 44 -13.30 -0.61 10.63
C VAL A 44 -13.80 -2.04 10.83
N ASN A 45 -13.42 -2.95 9.94
CA ASN A 45 -13.69 -4.38 10.05
C ASN A 45 -12.49 -5.07 10.72
N PRO A 46 -12.58 -5.51 11.99
CA PRO A 46 -11.44 -6.11 12.69
C PRO A 46 -10.87 -7.32 11.97
N ALA A 47 -11.71 -8.16 11.35
CA ALA A 47 -11.26 -9.34 10.63
C ALA A 47 -10.49 -8.96 9.34
N GLY A 48 -10.95 -7.93 8.62
CA GLY A 48 -10.24 -7.41 7.45
C GLY A 48 -8.93 -6.71 7.81
N MET A 49 -8.84 -6.10 8.99
CA MET A 49 -7.60 -5.55 9.52
C MET A 49 -6.62 -6.64 9.92
N ALA A 50 -7.09 -7.70 10.60
CA ALA A 50 -6.27 -8.84 10.98
C ALA A 50 -5.68 -9.55 9.75
N GLU A 51 -6.47 -9.73 8.69
CA GLU A 51 -6.01 -10.31 7.41
C GLU A 51 -4.85 -9.50 6.81
N ARG A 52 -4.96 -8.16 6.82
CA ARG A 52 -3.91 -7.25 6.32
C ARG A 52 -2.65 -7.31 7.17
N LYS A 53 -2.78 -7.31 8.50
CA LYS A 53 -1.65 -7.45 9.44
C LYS A 53 -0.92 -8.78 9.23
N ALA A 54 -1.65 -9.88 9.11
CA ALA A 54 -1.07 -11.19 8.84
C ALA A 54 -0.32 -11.21 7.50
N LEU A 55 -0.88 -10.60 6.44
CA LEU A 55 -0.16 -10.45 5.18
C LEU A 55 1.14 -9.65 5.35
N LEU A 56 1.08 -8.49 6.00
CA LEU A 56 2.25 -7.63 6.22
C LEU A 56 3.34 -8.37 7.01
N CYS A 57 2.97 -9.18 8.00
CA CYS A 57 3.92 -10.00 8.76
C CYS A 57 4.63 -11.04 7.88
N ARG A 58 3.94 -11.64 6.90
CA ARG A 58 4.57 -12.55 5.92
C ARG A 58 5.65 -11.86 5.07
N HIS A 59 5.63 -10.53 4.99
CA HIS A 59 6.61 -9.72 4.26
C HIS A 59 7.66 -9.07 5.16
N GLY A 60 7.79 -9.52 6.42
CA GLY A 60 8.89 -9.15 7.32
C GLY A 60 8.58 -8.05 8.33
N TYR A 61 7.32 -7.63 8.47
CA TYR A 61 6.92 -6.84 9.63
C TYR A 61 6.70 -7.73 10.86
N GLU A 62 7.00 -7.21 12.04
CA GLU A 62 6.63 -7.84 13.30
C GLU A 62 5.18 -7.48 13.67
N MET A 63 4.47 -8.41 14.33
CA MET A 63 3.07 -8.18 14.73
C MET A 63 2.96 -6.96 15.65
N ASP A 64 3.87 -6.83 16.62
CA ASP A 64 3.92 -5.70 17.56
C ASP A 64 4.05 -4.35 16.85
N PHE A 65 4.73 -4.31 15.69
CA PHE A 65 4.82 -3.09 14.89
C PHE A 65 3.51 -2.77 14.17
N VAL A 66 2.86 -3.76 13.55
CA VAL A 66 1.60 -3.53 12.80
C VAL A 66 0.37 -3.38 13.71
N ASP A 67 0.47 -3.78 14.98
CA ASP A 67 -0.54 -3.59 16.02
C ASP A 67 -0.41 -2.26 16.78
N GLN A 68 0.68 -1.52 16.59
CA GLN A 68 0.89 -0.27 17.30
C GLN A 68 -0.18 0.79 16.97
N PRO A 69 -0.46 1.73 17.89
CA PRO A 69 -1.34 2.85 17.59
C PRO A 69 -0.81 3.68 16.40
N PRO A 70 -1.67 4.10 15.46
CA PRO A 70 -1.25 4.93 14.34
C PRO A 70 -0.75 6.31 14.84
N PRO A 71 0.11 6.99 14.07
CA PRO A 71 0.49 8.37 14.35
C PRO A 71 -0.73 9.29 14.50
N ARG A 72 -0.59 10.36 15.28
CA ARG A 72 -1.68 11.32 15.51
C ARG A 72 -2.23 11.85 14.18
N GLY A 73 -3.54 11.69 13.98
CA GLY A 73 -4.24 12.15 12.78
C GLY A 73 -4.45 11.08 11.70
N ALA A 74 -3.87 9.89 11.86
CA ALA A 74 -4.10 8.76 10.97
C ALA A 74 -5.08 7.74 11.59
N ALA A 75 -5.94 7.15 10.78
CA ALA A 75 -6.72 6.00 11.20
C ALA A 75 -5.87 4.72 11.19
N ALA A 76 -6.35 3.68 11.87
CA ALA A 76 -5.64 2.40 11.92
C ALA A 76 -5.49 1.75 10.54
N ASP A 77 -6.45 1.96 9.63
CA ASP A 77 -6.33 1.46 8.25
C ASP A 77 -5.31 2.24 7.43
N ASP A 78 -5.20 3.56 7.64
CA ASP A 78 -4.18 4.38 6.98
C ASP A 78 -2.76 3.92 7.33
N PHE A 79 -2.54 3.48 8.58
CA PHE A 79 -1.24 2.96 9.01
C PHE A 79 -0.87 1.66 8.28
N LEU A 80 -1.81 0.72 8.11
CA LEU A 80 -1.55 -0.51 7.36
C LEU A 80 -1.38 -0.25 5.87
N ASP A 81 -2.16 0.69 5.31
CA ASP A 81 -2.02 1.13 3.91
C ASP A 81 -0.62 1.72 3.68
N ALA A 82 -0.11 2.55 4.60
CA ALA A 82 1.24 3.11 4.54
C ALA A 82 2.34 2.03 4.67
N ALA A 83 2.16 1.04 5.55
CA ALA A 83 3.10 -0.08 5.68
C ALA A 83 3.16 -0.92 4.38
N ALA A 84 2.01 -1.16 3.74
CA ALA A 84 1.98 -1.81 2.43
C ALA A 84 2.70 -0.96 1.37
N MET A 85 2.48 0.36 1.34
CA MET A 85 3.19 1.27 0.42
C MET A 85 4.71 1.25 0.64
N ALA A 86 5.19 1.15 1.87
CA ALA A 86 6.62 1.07 2.14
C ALA A 86 7.26 -0.20 1.54
N LEU A 87 6.58 -1.35 1.62
CA LEU A 87 7.03 -2.57 0.95
C LEU A 87 7.05 -2.41 -0.57
N ILE A 88 6.03 -1.78 -1.16
CA ILE A 88 6.01 -1.48 -2.59
C ILE A 88 7.15 -0.53 -2.99
N ALA A 89 7.42 0.51 -2.20
CA ALA A 89 8.55 1.41 -2.43
C ALA A 89 9.89 0.65 -2.44
N GLY A 90 10.09 -0.31 -1.53
CA GLY A 90 11.25 -1.20 -1.55
C GLY A 90 11.32 -2.10 -2.79
N ARG A 91 10.17 -2.57 -3.28
CA ARG A 91 10.09 -3.31 -4.57
C ARG A 91 10.42 -2.43 -5.76
N ILE A 92 9.99 -1.17 -5.77
CA ILE A 92 10.33 -0.19 -6.81
C ILE A 92 11.84 0.07 -6.79
N ALA A 93 12.40 0.37 -5.62
CA ALA A 93 13.82 0.64 -5.46
C ALA A 93 14.72 -0.55 -5.88
N SER A 94 14.22 -1.78 -5.74
CA SER A 94 14.91 -3.00 -6.15
C SER A 94 14.58 -3.49 -7.58
N GLY A 95 13.78 -2.74 -8.34
CA GLY A 95 13.39 -3.10 -9.71
C GLY A 95 12.45 -4.32 -9.81
N LYS A 96 11.79 -4.69 -8.70
CA LYS A 96 10.87 -5.85 -8.60
C LYS A 96 9.39 -5.47 -8.67
N ALA A 97 9.08 -4.18 -8.71
CA ALA A 97 7.73 -3.68 -8.91
C ALA A 97 7.32 -3.81 -10.39
N LYS A 98 6.02 -4.01 -10.63
CA LYS A 98 5.43 -4.05 -11.97
C LYS A 98 4.30 -3.03 -12.03
N PRO A 99 4.14 -2.30 -13.14
CA PRO A 99 2.99 -1.42 -13.31
C PRO A 99 1.70 -2.25 -13.36
N PHE A 100 0.57 -1.58 -13.15
CA PHE A 100 -0.74 -2.18 -13.34
C PHE A 100 -1.68 -1.14 -13.97
N PRO A 101 -2.17 -1.36 -15.20
CA PRO A 101 -1.84 -2.48 -16.10
C PRO A 101 -0.38 -2.46 -16.58
N ASP A 102 0.08 -3.58 -17.15
CA ASP A 102 1.41 -3.73 -17.75
C ASP A 102 1.27 -4.19 -19.22
N PRO A 103 1.62 -3.36 -20.22
CA PRO A 103 2.15 -2.00 -20.07
C PRO A 103 1.11 -1.01 -19.51
N PRO A 104 1.55 0.10 -18.90
CA PRO A 104 0.65 1.20 -18.52
C PRO A 104 -0.18 1.65 -19.73
N LEU A 105 -1.45 1.97 -19.51
CA LEU A 105 -2.26 2.60 -20.54
C LEU A 105 -1.73 4.03 -20.77
N ALA A 106 -1.60 4.40 -22.04
CA ALA A 106 -1.15 5.72 -22.47
C ALA A 106 -2.23 6.79 -22.28
#